data_AF-A0A6V7IK94-F1
#
_entry.id   AF-A0A6V7IK94-F1
#
_cell.length_a   1.000
_cell.length_b   1.000
_cell.length_c   1.000
_cell.angle_alpha   90.00
_cell.angle_beta   90.00
_cell.angle_gamma   90.00
#
_symmetry.space_group_name_H-M   'P 1'
#
loop_
_entity.id
_entity.type
_entity.pdbx_description
1 polymer ?
#
loop_
_entity_poly.entity_id
_entity_poly.type
_entity_poly.pdbx_seq_one_letter_code
_entity_poly.pdbx_strand_id
1 'polypeptide(L)' 'HKETGEEINLLELACQYRDTIAPDLNALVMEASDGELAALVSFAIAFPDGFMALVDTYDVK' A
#
# COMPACT_ATOMS: atom_id res chain seq x y z
N HIS A 1 14.63 4.67 1.35
CA HIS A 1 14.91 3.86 0.16
C HIS A 1 16.16 3.03 0.40
N LYS A 2 16.09 1.73 0.11
CA LYS A 2 17.09 0.74 0.55
C LYS A 2 18.48 0.95 -0.08
N GLU A 3 18.53 1.46 -1.31
CA GLU A 3 19.78 1.64 -2.06
C GLU A 3 20.35 3.06 -1.91
N THR A 4 19.49 4.07 -1.79
CA THR A 4 19.90 5.49 -1.73
C THR A 4 20.00 6.00 -0.29
N GLY A 5 19.44 5.28 0.68
CA GLY A 5 19.39 5.71 2.09
C GLY A 5 18.41 6.84 2.38
N GLU A 6 17.67 7.33 1.39
CA GLU A 6 16.74 8.45 1.56
C GLU A 6 15.56 8.09 2.46
N GLU A 7 15.22 8.95 3.41
CA GLU A 7 13.97 8.79 4.16
C GLU A 7 12.80 9.17 3.26
N ILE A 8 11.84 8.25 3.12
CA ILE A 8 10.64 8.45 2.29
C ILE A 8 9.42 8.19 3.16
N ASN A 9 8.42 9.07 3.04
CA ASN A 9 7.12 8.84 3.65
C ASN A 9 6.37 7.74 2.89
N LEU A 10 6.44 6.51 3.42
CA LEU A 10 5.84 5.34 2.77
C LEU A 10 4.32 5.45 2.62
N LEU A 11 3.63 6.12 3.56
CA LEU A 11 2.19 6.31 3.49
C LEU A 11 1.81 7.22 2.31
N GLU A 12 2.50 8.36 2.18
CA GLU A 12 2.27 9.30 1.08
C GLU A 12 2.52 8.63 -0.28
N LEU A 13 3.62 7.89 -0.38
CA LEU A 13 3.95 7.13 -1.59
C LEU A 13 2.90 6.05 -1.90
N ALA A 14 2.41 5.33 -0.89
CA ALA A 14 1.38 4.32 -1.06
C ALA A 14 0.04 4.92 -1.52
N CYS A 15 -0.34 6.09 -1.02
CA CYS A 15 -1.51 6.83 -1.49
C CYS A 15 -1.36 7.25 -2.97
N GLN A 16 -0.19 7.76 -3.36
CA GLN A 16 0.08 8.12 -4.76
C GLN A 16 -0.02 6.91 -5.69
N TYR A 17 0.53 5.76 -5.28
CA TYR A 17 0.41 4.52 -6.06
C TYR A 17 -1.03 4.02 -6.14
N ARG A 18 -1.81 4.13 -5.06
CA ARG A 18 -3.24 3.77 -5.06
C ARG A 18 -4.02 4.59 -6.09
N ASP A 19 -3.80 5.90 -6.11
CA ASP A 19 -4.51 6.81 -7.03
C ASP A 19 -4.11 6.59 -8.49
N THR A 20 -2.86 6.21 -8.74
CA THR A 20 -2.35 5.97 -10.10
C THR A 20 -2.76 4.61 -10.67
N ILE A 21 -2.87 3.57 -9.84
CA ILE A 21 -3.23 2.21 -10.27
C ILE A 21 -4.75 2.01 -10.37
N ALA A 22 -5.55 2.75 -9.59
CA ALA A 22 -7.01 2.59 -9.59
C ALA A 22 -7.68 2.70 -10.97
N PRO A 23 -7.31 3.65 -11.86
CA PRO A 23 -7.84 3.70 -13.22
C PRO A 23 -7.49 2.44 -14.06
N ASP A 24 -6.28 1.90 -13.89
CA ASP A 24 -5.81 0.72 -14.62
C ASP A 24 -6.54 -0.55 -14.20
N LEU A 25 -6.95 -0.62 -12.93
CA LEU A 25 -7.74 -1.72 -12.37
C LEU A 25 -9.25 -1.52 -12.53
N ASN A 26 -9.69 -0.40 -13.10
CA ASN A 26 -11.10 0.01 -13.17
C ASN A 26 -11.79 -0.06 -11.78
N ALA A 27 -11.02 0.22 -10.72
CA ALA A 27 -11.47 0.21 -9.34
C ALA A 27 -11.66 1.66 -8.86
N LEU A 28 -12.64 1.89 -7.98
CA LEU A 28 -12.76 3.21 -7.34
C LEU A 28 -11.80 3.26 -6.15
N VAL A 29 -10.96 4.30 -6.05
CA VAL A 29 -10.08 4.52 -4.89
C VAL A 29 -10.85 4.47 -3.57
N MET A 30 -12.12 4.91 -3.57
CA MET A 30 -13.02 4.87 -2.41
C MET A 30 -13.44 3.46 -1.96
N GLU A 31 -13.26 2.44 -2.80
CA GLU A 31 -13.55 1.05 -2.45
C GLU A 31 -12.38 0.41 -1.66
N ALA A 32 -11.19 0.99 -1.72
CA ALA A 32 -10.03 0.53 -0.96
C ALA A 32 -10.12 1.00 0.50
N SER A 33 -9.99 0.07 1.44
CA SER A 33 -10.02 0.39 2.87
C SER A 33 -8.76 1.13 3.32
N ASP A 34 -8.90 2.34 3.83
CA ASP A 34 -7.79 3.10 4.44
C ASP A 34 -7.17 2.36 5.64
N GLY A 35 -7.97 1.55 6.34
CA GLY A 35 -7.49 0.72 7.46
C GLY A 35 -6.57 -0.42 7.01
N GLU A 36 -6.87 -1.04 5.88
CA GLU A 36 -5.99 -2.07 5.29
C GLU A 36 -4.69 -1.44 4.80
N LEU A 37 -4.78 -0.29 4.11
CA LEU A 37 -3.60 0.44 3.67
C LEU A 37 -2.69 0.80 4.85
N ALA A 38 -3.26 1.29 5.95
CA ALA A 38 -2.51 1.61 7.16
C ALA A 38 -1.83 0.37 7.78
N ALA A 39 -2.53 -0.78 7.81
CA ALA A 39 -1.96 -2.04 8.32
C ALA A 39 -0.81 -2.55 7.43
N LEU A 40 -0.98 -2.50 6.11
CA LEU A 40 0.06 -2.90 5.14
C LEU A 40 1.29 -1.99 5.24
N VAL A 41 1.09 -0.66 5.29
CA VAL A 41 2.19 0.31 5.45
C VAL A 41 2.93 0.08 6.77
N SER A 42 2.20 -0.16 7.88
CA SER A 42 2.80 -0.42 9.19
C SER A 42 3.64 -1.71 9.18
N PHE A 43 3.13 -2.76 8.54
CA PHE A 43 3.87 -4.02 8.40
C PHE A 43 5.12 -3.85 7.53
N ALA A 44 5.02 -3.12 6.42
CA ALA A 44 6.15 -2.84 5.54
C ALA A 44 7.26 -2.03 6.23
N ILE A 45 6.90 -1.07 7.10
CA ILE A 45 7.87 -0.33 7.91
C ILE A 45 8.56 -1.25 8.93
N ALA A 46 7.80 -2.12 9.59
CA ALA A 46 8.33 -3.04 10.60
C ALA A 46 9.19 -4.16 10.01
N PHE A 47 8.88 -4.61 8.78
CA PHE A 47 9.52 -5.73 8.10
C PHE A 47 9.87 -5.39 6.62
N PRO A 48 10.81 -4.47 6.38
CA PRO A 48 11.09 -3.95 5.02
C PRO A 48 11.67 -5.01 4.06
N ASP A 49 12.33 -6.04 4.59
CA ASP A 49 12.91 -7.15 3.80
C ASP A 49 12.01 -8.39 3.74
N GLY A 50 10.88 -8.38 4.45
CA GLY A 50 9.99 -9.53 4.62
C GLY A 50 8.51 -9.16 4.49
N PHE A 51 8.20 -8.13 3.72
CA PHE A 51 6.84 -7.67 3.53
C PHE A 51 5.94 -8.80 2.99
N MET A 52 4.83 -9.03 3.67
CA MET A 52 3.80 -9.98 3.29
C MET A 52 2.44 -9.31 3.45
N ALA A 53 1.59 -9.43 2.44
CA ALA A 53 0.23 -8.90 2.46
C ALA A 53 -0.77 -10.06 2.45
N LEU A 54 -1.79 -9.96 3.31
CA LEU A 54 -2.99 -10.79 3.25
C LEU A 54 -3.98 -10.07 2.33
N VAL A 55 -4.38 -10.71 1.23
CA VAL A 55 -5.18 -10.07 0.16
C VAL A 55 -6.68 -10.43 0.26
N ASP A 56 -7.06 -11.28 1.20
CA ASP A 56 -8.41 -11.85 1.34
C ASP A 56 -9.23 -11.21 2.48
N THR A 57 -8.84 -10.02 2.95
CA THR A 57 -9.50 -9.33 4.07
C THR A 57 -10.77 -8.60 3.66
N TYR A 58 -10.87 -8.12 2.41
CA TYR A 58 -12.08 -7.59 1.78
C TYR A 58 -12.13 -8.00 0.28
N ASP A 59 -13.32 -8.00 -0.33
CA ASP A 59 -13.71 -8.65 -1.61
C ASP A 59 -12.63 -8.63 -2.72
N VAL A 60 -12.24 -9.82 -3.23
CA VAL A 60 -11.19 -10.04 -4.24
C VAL A 60 -11.74 -10.21 -5.67
N LYS A 61 -12.96 -9.72 -5.95
CA LYS A 61 -13.66 -9.97 -7.22
C LYS A 61 -13.13 -9.20 -8.42
#